data_AF-A0A7C2S3L2-F1
#
_entry.id   AF-A0A7C2S3L2-F1
#
_cell.length_a   1.000
_cell.length_b   1.000
_cell.length_c   1.000
_cell.angle_alpha   90.00
_cell.angle_beta   90.00
_cell.angle_gamma   90.00
#
_symmetry.space_group_name_H-M   'P 1'
#
loop_
_entity.id
_entity.type
_entity.pdbx_description
1 polymer ?
#
loop_
_entity_poly.entity_id
_entity_poly.type
_entity_poly.pdbx_seq_one_letter_code
_entity_poly.pdbx_strand_id
1 'polypeptide(L)'
;MRRLVVVASILLLLSLVLIPLSYTPTRVSIDVRRDIDISSSRVDTLEGFLGIDRGVKQTTYLRLYANLTCGKAINITIYYGGFSRSFLIDPGRIYEIPANDTNALLSIEGSPGCVISLSGRLEYQSYRLLWLSAVSFILGLSGGILLLRIISIDLSKRISRAS
;
A
#
# COMPACT_ATOMS: atom_id res chain seq x y z
N MET A 1 29.59 -20.03 -24.78
CA MET A 1 28.58 -19.13 -25.39
C MET A 1 27.16 -19.66 -25.25
N ARG A 2 26.83 -20.87 -25.73
CA ARG A 2 25.46 -21.43 -25.69
C ARG A 2 24.78 -21.38 -24.30
N ARG A 3 25.50 -21.76 -23.23
CA ARG A 3 24.99 -21.68 -21.84
C ARG A 3 24.67 -20.25 -21.38
N LEU A 4 25.49 -19.27 -21.76
CA LEU A 4 25.29 -17.86 -21.38
C LEU A 4 24.10 -17.24 -22.12
N VAL A 5 23.89 -17.62 -23.39
CA VAL A 5 22.69 -17.23 -24.15
C VAL A 5 21.43 -17.77 -23.47
N VAL A 6 21.41 -19.06 -23.11
CA VAL A 6 20.28 -19.69 -22.40
C VAL A 6 19.98 -18.97 -21.09
N VAL A 7 21.00 -18.69 -20.27
CA VAL A 7 20.83 -17.95 -19.01
C VAL A 7 20.27 -16.55 -19.26
N ALA A 8 20.81 -15.81 -20.22
CA ALA A 8 20.34 -14.46 -20.54
C ALA A 8 18.88 -14.46 -21.04
N SER A 9 18.51 -15.43 -21.88
CA SER A 9 17.13 -15.62 -22.34
C SER A 9 16.19 -15.95 -21.18
N ILE A 10 16.58 -16.84 -20.26
CA ILE A 10 15.76 -17.19 -19.07
C ILE A 10 15.54 -15.95 -18.19
N LEU A 11 16.58 -15.15 -17.94
CA LEU A 11 16.47 -13.93 -17.12
C LEU A 11 15.48 -12.92 -17.73
N LEU A 12 15.55 -12.73 -19.05
CA LEU A 12 14.63 -11.84 -19.77
C LEU A 12 13.20 -12.37 -19.77
N LEU A 13 13.02 -13.67 -19.97
CA LEU A 13 11.69 -14.29 -20.00
C LEU A 13 11.04 -14.25 -18.61
N LEU A 14 11.82 -14.49 -17.56
CA LEU A 14 11.37 -14.37 -16.17
C LEU A 14 11.01 -12.92 -15.82
N SER A 15 11.82 -11.94 -16.26
CA SER A 15 11.49 -10.52 -16.14
C SER A 15 10.14 -10.20 -16.79
N LEU A 16 9.92 -10.67 -18.02
CA LEU A 16 8.69 -10.42 -18.78
C LEU A 16 7.43 -10.96 -18.09
N VAL A 17 7.54 -12.11 -17.41
CA VAL A 17 6.42 -12.73 -16.67
C VAL A 17 6.18 -12.03 -15.32
N LEU A 18 7.24 -11.57 -14.65
CA LEU A 18 7.12 -10.94 -13.33
C LEU A 18 6.51 -9.54 -13.37
N ILE A 19 6.70 -8.79 -14.48
CA ILE A 19 6.12 -7.45 -14.65
C ILE A 19 4.58 -7.47 -14.47
N PRO A 20 3.78 -8.21 -15.25
CA PRO A 20 2.32 -8.18 -15.09
C PRO A 20 1.86 -8.71 -13.73
N LEU A 21 2.57 -9.71 -13.16
CA LEU A 21 2.28 -10.21 -11.82
C LEU A 21 2.47 -9.14 -10.74
N SER A 22 3.49 -8.28 -10.89
CA SER A 22 3.77 -7.22 -9.92
C SER A 22 2.67 -6.15 -9.81
N TYR A 23 1.91 -5.94 -10.89
CA TYR A 23 0.82 -4.97 -10.97
C TYR A 23 -0.57 -5.60 -10.79
N THR A 24 -0.68 -6.90 -10.51
CA THR A 24 -1.98 -7.54 -10.33
C THR A 24 -2.58 -7.12 -8.99
N PRO A 25 -3.71 -6.38 -8.97
CA PRO A 25 -4.32 -5.93 -7.73
C PRO A 25 -5.02 -7.09 -7.03
N THR A 26 -4.84 -7.20 -5.71
CA THR A 26 -5.62 -8.12 -4.88
C THR A 26 -6.72 -7.34 -4.18
N ARG A 27 -7.99 -7.73 -4.39
CA ARG A 27 -9.12 -7.15 -3.65
C ARG A 27 -9.13 -7.69 -2.22
N VAL A 28 -9.21 -6.79 -1.26
CA VAL A 28 -9.32 -7.11 0.16
C VAL A 28 -10.56 -6.41 0.70
N SER A 29 -11.39 -7.18 1.39
CA SER A 29 -12.56 -6.68 2.11
C SER A 29 -12.36 -6.99 3.59
N ILE A 30 -12.49 -5.98 4.44
CA ILE A 30 -12.29 -6.08 5.88
C ILE A 30 -13.53 -5.50 6.56
N ASP A 31 -14.15 -6.31 7.41
CA ASP A 31 -15.12 -5.81 8.38
C ASP A 31 -14.35 -5.30 9.61
N VAL A 32 -14.51 -4.01 9.87
CA VAL A 32 -13.84 -3.32 10.97
C VAL A 32 -14.68 -3.46 12.23
N ARG A 33 -14.06 -3.94 13.31
CA ARG A 33 -14.54 -3.84 14.69
C ARG A 33 -13.33 -3.63 15.60
N ARG A 34 -13.11 -2.40 16.04
CA ARG A 34 -11.94 -2.01 16.82
C ARG A 34 -12.32 -1.02 17.91
N ASP A 35 -11.85 -1.29 19.12
CA ASP A 35 -11.94 -0.36 20.23
C ASP A 35 -10.59 0.35 20.38
N ILE A 36 -10.62 1.68 20.42
CA ILE A 36 -9.45 2.54 20.55
C ILE A 36 -9.54 3.26 21.88
N ASP A 37 -8.61 2.95 22.80
CA ASP A 37 -8.41 3.76 23.99
C ASP A 37 -7.82 5.11 23.60
N ILE A 38 -8.46 6.18 24.08
CA ILE A 38 -8.11 7.57 23.80
C ILE A 38 -7.78 8.32 25.08
N SER A 39 -7.29 7.60 26.09
CA SER A 39 -6.78 8.15 27.35
C SER A 39 -5.76 9.28 27.16
N SER A 40 -4.98 9.23 26.08
CA SER A 40 -4.11 10.30 25.62
C SER A 40 -4.48 10.75 24.20
N SER A 41 -4.13 11.99 23.84
CA SER A 41 -4.28 12.45 22.46
C SER A 41 -3.45 11.58 21.52
N ARG A 42 -4.03 11.22 20.38
CA ARG A 42 -3.35 10.39 19.38
C ARG A 42 -3.60 10.95 18.00
N VAL A 43 -2.52 11.03 17.24
CA VAL A 43 -2.54 11.38 15.83
C VAL A 43 -1.94 10.23 15.06
N ASP A 44 -2.72 9.65 14.16
CA ASP A 44 -2.28 8.54 13.31
C ASP A 44 -3.08 8.51 12.01
N THR A 45 -2.61 7.75 11.05
CA THR A 45 -3.39 7.42 9.85
C THR A 45 -4.56 6.52 10.21
N LEU A 46 -5.62 6.57 9.42
CA LEU A 46 -6.76 5.65 9.58
C LEU A 46 -6.29 4.19 9.50
N GLU A 47 -5.33 3.86 8.64
CA GLU A 47 -4.68 2.53 8.61
C GLU A 47 -4.06 2.13 9.94
N GLY A 48 -3.37 3.07 10.61
CA GLY A 48 -2.75 2.85 11.91
C GLY A 48 -3.79 2.62 13.02
N PHE A 49 -4.89 3.35 13.01
CA PHE A 49 -6.01 3.14 13.94
C PHE A 49 -6.74 1.82 13.72
N LEU A 50 -6.90 1.41 12.46
CA LEU A 50 -7.59 0.17 12.09
C LEU A 50 -6.68 -1.07 12.20
N GLY A 51 -5.35 -0.87 12.27
CA GLY A 51 -4.37 -1.95 12.30
C GLY A 51 -4.23 -2.67 10.96
N ILE A 52 -4.32 -1.93 9.84
CA ILE A 52 -4.23 -2.49 8.49
C ILE A 52 -2.77 -2.42 8.03
N ASP A 53 -2.26 -3.49 7.42
CA ASP A 53 -0.89 -3.57 6.89
C ASP A 53 -0.55 -2.39 5.99
N ARG A 54 0.58 -1.72 6.24
CA ARG A 54 1.03 -0.59 5.41
C ARG A 54 1.39 -1.06 4.00
N GLY A 55 1.03 -0.29 2.97
CA GLY A 55 1.41 -0.60 1.59
C GLY A 55 0.67 0.27 0.56
N VAL A 56 1.02 0.10 -0.72
CA VAL A 56 0.31 0.77 -1.80
C VAL A 56 -1.06 0.15 -1.96
N LYS A 57 -2.08 0.96 -1.72
CA LYS A 57 -3.48 0.56 -1.78
C LYS A 57 -4.31 1.62 -2.49
N GLN A 58 -5.40 1.16 -3.06
CA GLN A 58 -6.43 2.03 -3.60
C GLN A 58 -7.75 1.70 -2.89
N THR A 59 -8.19 2.61 -2.04
CA THR A 59 -9.49 2.52 -1.34
C THR A 59 -10.60 2.54 -2.39
N THR A 60 -11.41 1.47 -2.43
CA THR A 60 -12.54 1.35 -3.37
C THR A 60 -13.85 1.69 -2.67
N TYR A 61 -13.97 1.30 -1.40
CA TYR A 61 -15.12 1.57 -0.56
C TYR A 61 -14.67 1.72 0.89
N LEU A 62 -15.17 2.75 1.57
CA LEU A 62 -14.89 2.99 2.98
C LEU A 62 -16.16 3.52 3.64
N ARG A 63 -16.71 2.75 4.58
CA ARG A 63 -17.70 3.25 5.54
C ARG A 63 -17.30 2.84 6.94
N LEU A 64 -17.10 3.84 7.78
CA LEU A 64 -16.76 3.66 9.17
C LEU A 64 -17.72 4.45 10.04
N TYR A 65 -18.07 3.85 11.15
CA TYR A 65 -18.94 4.38 12.17
C TYR A 65 -18.17 4.36 13.49
N ALA A 66 -18.21 5.48 14.20
CA ALA A 66 -17.66 5.63 15.52
C ALA A 66 -18.79 5.73 16.54
N ASN A 67 -18.63 5.02 17.65
CA ASN A 67 -19.43 5.18 18.85
C ASN A 67 -18.49 5.45 20.03
N LEU A 68 -18.93 6.31 20.94
CA LEU A 68 -18.17 6.68 22.11
C LEU A 68 -18.83 6.12 23.37
N THR A 69 -18.04 5.47 24.21
CA THR A 69 -18.53 4.76 25.41
C THR A 69 -18.49 5.57 26.70
N CYS A 70 -17.83 6.73 26.73
CA CYS A 70 -17.75 7.59 27.92
C CYS A 70 -18.79 8.69 27.93
N GLY A 71 -18.97 9.42 29.03
CA GLY A 71 -20.01 10.45 29.18
C GLY A 71 -19.67 11.86 28.65
N LYS A 72 -18.59 12.04 27.89
CA LYS A 72 -18.13 13.35 27.40
C LYS A 72 -18.03 13.33 25.89
N ALA A 73 -18.42 14.42 25.23
CA ALA A 73 -18.23 14.55 23.79
C ALA A 73 -16.75 14.80 23.44
N ILE A 74 -16.31 14.32 22.28
CA ILE A 74 -14.91 14.36 21.86
C ILE A 74 -14.80 14.91 20.46
N ASN A 75 -13.82 15.78 20.25
CA ASN A 75 -13.54 16.34 18.94
C ASN A 75 -12.56 15.45 18.18
N ILE A 76 -12.95 15.06 16.97
CA ILE A 76 -12.09 14.35 16.01
C ILE A 76 -11.84 15.27 14.84
N THR A 77 -10.56 15.43 14.47
CA THR A 77 -10.15 16.19 13.31
C THR A 77 -9.52 15.29 12.28
N ILE A 78 -10.03 15.33 11.04
CA ILE A 78 -9.45 14.62 9.90
C ILE A 78 -8.73 15.64 9.02
N TYR A 79 -7.48 15.35 8.69
CA TYR A 79 -6.68 16.16 7.77
C TYR A 79 -6.66 15.52 6.39
N TYR A 80 -7.03 16.31 5.40
CA TYR A 80 -6.93 16.03 3.97
C TYR A 80 -5.82 16.90 3.37
N GLY A 81 -5.29 16.50 2.21
CA GLY A 81 -4.30 17.30 1.48
C GLY A 81 -4.86 18.66 1.04
N GLY A 82 -4.82 19.65 1.92
CA GLY A 82 -5.27 21.03 1.67
C GLY A 82 -6.40 21.54 2.57
N PHE A 83 -7.07 20.68 3.35
CA PHE A 83 -8.10 21.12 4.30
C PHE A 83 -8.23 20.17 5.50
N SER A 84 -8.84 20.63 6.58
CA SER A 84 -9.19 19.78 7.72
C SER A 84 -10.68 19.86 8.01
N ARG A 85 -11.23 18.78 8.54
CA ARG A 85 -12.62 18.70 8.98
C ARG A 85 -12.66 18.18 10.41
N SER A 86 -13.11 19.02 11.32
CA SER A 86 -13.37 18.65 12.71
C SER A 86 -14.86 18.32 12.88
N PHE A 87 -15.15 17.32 13.68
CA PHE A 87 -16.52 16.99 14.08
C PHE A 87 -16.52 16.46 15.52
N LEU A 88 -17.62 16.75 16.21
CA LEU A 88 -17.83 16.33 17.58
C LEU A 88 -18.59 15.00 17.60
N ILE A 89 -18.10 14.05 18.40
CA ILE A 89 -18.79 12.79 18.67
C ILE A 89 -19.42 12.89 20.05
N ASP A 90 -20.75 12.86 20.11
CA ASP A 90 -21.49 12.78 21.35
C ASP A 90 -21.62 11.33 21.83
N PRO A 91 -21.67 11.10 23.15
CA PRO A 91 -21.78 9.76 23.70
C PRO A 91 -23.15 9.11 23.42
N GLY A 92 -23.14 7.80 23.16
CA GLY A 92 -24.34 7.02 22.89
C GLY A 92 -24.97 7.22 21.50
N ARG A 93 -24.33 8.01 20.62
CA ARG A 93 -24.73 8.20 19.23
C ARG A 93 -23.68 7.58 18.29
N ILE A 94 -24.15 7.08 17.16
CA ILE A 94 -23.31 6.51 16.11
C ILE A 94 -23.06 7.59 15.07
N TYR A 95 -21.79 7.91 14.81
CA TYR A 95 -21.37 8.90 13.83
C TYR A 95 -20.64 8.23 12.68
N GLU A 96 -21.01 8.56 11.45
CA GLU A 96 -20.24 8.17 10.28
C GLU A 96 -18.96 9.02 10.19
N ILE A 97 -17.80 8.38 10.14
CA ILE A 97 -16.52 9.05 9.93
C ILE A 97 -16.44 9.42 8.44
N PRO A 98 -16.38 10.71 8.09
CA PRO A 98 -16.42 11.14 6.70
C PRO A 98 -15.05 10.99 6.01
N ALA A 99 -14.39 9.85 6.16
CA ALA A 99 -13.08 9.56 5.57
C ALA A 99 -13.24 8.96 4.17
N ASN A 100 -12.49 9.50 3.21
CA ASN A 100 -12.51 9.02 1.82
C ASN A 100 -11.33 8.11 1.48
N ASP A 101 -10.25 8.15 2.28
CA ASP A 101 -9.05 7.35 2.06
C ASP A 101 -8.50 6.84 3.40
N THR A 102 -7.87 5.67 3.37
CA THR A 102 -7.24 5.05 4.55
C THR A 102 -5.96 5.79 4.96
N ASN A 103 -5.34 6.53 4.04
CA ASN A 103 -4.18 7.37 4.34
C ASN A 103 -4.55 8.70 5.02
N ALA A 104 -5.85 8.98 5.22
CA ALA A 104 -6.28 10.18 5.94
C ALA A 104 -5.72 10.18 7.37
N LEU A 105 -5.21 11.33 7.80
CA LEU A 105 -4.65 11.51 9.13
C LEU A 105 -5.77 11.91 10.09
N LEU A 106 -5.99 11.14 11.15
CA LEU A 106 -6.94 11.45 12.20
C LEU A 106 -6.20 11.92 13.44
N SER A 107 -6.65 13.05 13.99
CA SER A 107 -6.30 13.52 15.32
C SER A 107 -7.51 13.37 16.23
N ILE A 108 -7.31 12.63 17.31
CA ILE A 108 -8.32 12.41 18.34
C ILE A 108 -7.81 13.07 19.62
N GLU A 109 -8.60 13.99 20.15
CA GLU A 109 -8.31 14.64 21.42
C GLU A 109 -8.40 13.64 22.57
N GLY A 110 -7.42 13.66 23.46
CA GLY A 110 -7.31 12.72 24.56
C GLY A 110 -8.36 12.99 25.64
N SER A 111 -9.05 11.94 26.07
CA SER A 111 -10.00 12.00 27.17
C SER A 111 -9.83 10.76 28.06
N PRO A 112 -9.33 10.92 29.30
CA PRO A 112 -9.07 9.80 30.20
C PRO A 112 -10.30 8.93 30.45
N GLY A 113 -10.15 7.61 30.27
CA GLY A 113 -11.23 6.64 30.49
C GLY A 113 -12.27 6.57 29.37
N CYS A 114 -11.99 7.16 28.20
CA CYS A 114 -12.85 7.05 27.02
C CYS A 114 -12.32 6.02 26.02
N VAL A 115 -13.24 5.29 25.40
CA VAL A 115 -12.96 4.36 24.31
C VAL A 115 -13.85 4.71 23.13
N ILE A 116 -13.25 4.75 21.93
CA ILE A 116 -13.98 4.87 20.67
C ILE A 116 -14.08 3.49 20.05
N SER A 117 -15.31 3.01 19.90
CA SER A 117 -15.61 1.80 19.15
C SER A 117 -15.84 2.14 17.68
N LEU A 118 -14.91 1.73 16.83
CA LEU A 118 -15.02 1.81 15.38
C LEU A 118 -15.63 0.53 14.82
N SER A 119 -16.64 0.70 13.97
CA SER A 119 -17.29 -0.39 13.25
C SER A 119 -17.55 0.00 11.81
N GLY A 120 -17.52 -0.96 10.88
CA GLY A 120 -17.84 -0.67 9.49
C GLY A 120 -17.22 -1.66 8.52
N ARG A 121 -17.09 -1.24 7.27
CA ARG A 121 -16.56 -2.06 6.18
C ARG A 121 -15.63 -1.22 5.31
N LEU A 122 -14.49 -1.81 5.00
CA LEU A 122 -13.48 -1.24 4.13
C LEU A 122 -13.19 -2.24 3.00
N GLU A 123 -13.14 -1.75 1.77
CA GLU A 123 -12.70 -2.50 0.60
C GLU A 123 -11.62 -1.72 -0.13
N TYR A 124 -10.50 -2.38 -0.40
CA TYR A 124 -9.37 -1.78 -1.10
C TYR A 124 -8.69 -2.79 -2.02
N GLN A 125 -8.00 -2.26 -3.01
CA GLN A 125 -7.08 -3.01 -3.84
C GLN A 125 -5.67 -2.86 -3.27
N SER A 126 -5.04 -3.98 -2.91
CA SER A 126 -3.67 -4.01 -2.42
C SER A 126 -2.74 -4.52 -3.51
N TYR A 127 -1.64 -3.82 -3.73
CA TYR A 127 -0.60 -4.21 -4.67
C TYR A 127 0.56 -4.88 -3.92
N ARG A 128 0.29 -6.04 -3.34
CA ARG A 128 1.26 -6.79 -2.50
C ARG A 128 2.54 -7.18 -3.23
N LEU A 129 2.45 -7.34 -4.55
CA LEU A 129 3.54 -7.84 -5.39
C LEU A 129 4.30 -6.73 -6.12
N LEU A 130 4.06 -5.45 -5.82
CA LEU A 130 4.77 -4.33 -6.46
C LEU A 130 6.29 -4.44 -6.35
N TRP A 131 6.81 -5.03 -5.27
CA TRP A 131 8.25 -5.25 -5.09
C TRP A 131 8.85 -6.18 -6.17
N LEU A 132 8.04 -7.05 -6.79
CA LEU A 132 8.48 -7.88 -7.92
C LEU A 132 8.85 -7.04 -9.14
N SER A 133 8.33 -5.81 -9.29
CA SER A 133 8.70 -4.92 -10.38
C SER A 133 10.21 -4.60 -10.33
N ALA A 134 10.75 -4.32 -9.14
CA ALA A 134 12.18 -4.08 -8.95
C ALA A 134 13.02 -5.31 -9.31
N VAL A 135 12.56 -6.51 -8.90
CA VAL A 135 13.22 -7.77 -9.25
C VAL A 135 13.19 -8.01 -10.76
N SER A 136 12.03 -7.81 -11.40
CA SER A 136 11.89 -7.94 -12.86
C SER A 136 12.82 -6.98 -13.60
N PHE A 137 12.99 -5.76 -13.10
CA PHE A 137 13.87 -4.77 -13.70
C PHE A 137 15.33 -5.21 -13.63
N ILE A 138 15.78 -5.70 -12.47
CA ILE A 138 17.15 -6.23 -12.29
C ILE A 138 17.39 -7.44 -13.20
N LEU A 139 16.44 -8.37 -13.29
CA LEU A 139 16.54 -9.53 -14.17
C LEU A 139 16.59 -9.14 -15.66
N GLY A 140 15.76 -8.17 -16.05
CA GLY A 140 15.72 -7.64 -17.42
C GLY A 140 17.03 -6.96 -17.80
N LEU A 141 17.54 -6.07 -16.94
CA LEU A 141 18.82 -5.39 -17.14
C LEU A 141 19.99 -6.38 -17.20
N SER A 142 20.06 -7.30 -16.23
CA SER A 142 21.16 -8.29 -16.18
C SER A 142 21.15 -9.20 -17.41
N GLY A 143 19.99 -9.72 -17.83
CA GLY A 143 19.85 -10.50 -19.06
C GLY A 143 20.19 -9.69 -20.32
N GLY A 144 19.76 -8.43 -20.39
CA GLY A 144 20.06 -7.52 -21.50
C GLY A 144 21.55 -7.21 -21.65
N ILE A 145 22.23 -6.88 -20.54
CA ILE A 145 23.69 -6.63 -20.52
C ILE A 145 24.46 -7.88 -20.96
N LEU A 146 24.02 -9.07 -20.53
CA LEU A 146 24.66 -10.33 -20.88
C LEU A 146 24.53 -10.63 -22.38
N LEU A 147 23.34 -10.40 -22.96
CA LEU A 147 23.14 -10.53 -24.41
C LEU A 147 23.98 -9.52 -25.20
N LEU A 148 23.98 -8.25 -24.78
CA LEU A 148 24.80 -7.21 -25.42
C LEU A 148 26.27 -7.62 -25.43
N ARG A 149 26.79 -8.09 -24.30
CA ARG A 149 28.18 -8.54 -24.20
C ARG A 149 28.48 -9.72 -25.13
N ILE A 150 27.56 -10.69 -25.24
CA ILE A 150 27.72 -11.83 -26.16
C ILE A 150 27.75 -11.34 -27.61
N ILE A 151 26.83 -10.45 -28.00
CA ILE A 151 26.75 -9.89 -29.34
C ILE A 151 28.02 -9.10 -29.66
N SER A 152 28.48 -8.22 -28.76
CA SER A 152 29.71 -7.44 -28.96
C SER A 152 30.95 -8.33 -29.14
N ILE A 153 31.07 -9.41 -28.37
CA ILE A 153 32.19 -10.36 -28.51
C ILE A 153 32.10 -11.12 -29.84
N ASP A 154 30.90 -11.57 -30.26
CA ASP A 154 30.74 -12.27 -31.54
C ASP A 154 31.01 -11.34 -32.73
N LEU A 155 30.51 -10.10 -32.66
CA LEU A 155 30.72 -9.09 -33.69
C LEU A 155 32.22 -8.74 -33.83
N SER A 156 32.91 -8.53 -32.70
CA SER A 156 34.35 -8.28 -32.68
C SER A 156 35.16 -9.42 -33.32
N LYS A 157 34.80 -10.67 -33.02
CA LYS A 157 35.46 -11.85 -33.63
C LYS A 157 35.19 -11.99 -35.13
N ARG A 158 34.01 -11.57 -35.60
CA ARG A 158 33.69 -11.59 -37.04
C ARG A 158 34.48 -10.53 -37.80
N ILE A 159 34.58 -9.32 -37.24
CA ILE A 159 35.35 -8.23 -37.83
C ILE A 159 36.83 -8.60 -37.91
N SER A 160 37.41 -9.15 -36.84
CA SER A 160 38.83 -9.55 -36.84
C SER A 160 39.18 -10.72 -37.77
N ARG A 161 38.18 -11.45 -38.29
CA ARG A 161 38.38 -12.51 -39.29
C ARG A 161 38.21 -12.01 -40.72
N ALA A 162 37.64 -10.83 -40.90
CA ALA A 162 37.42 -10.20 -42.20
C ALA A 162 38.55 -9.23 -42.59
N SER A 163 39.40 -8.84 -41.63
CA SER A 163 40.68 -8.15 -41.82
C SER A 163 41.84 -9.12 -41.97
#